data_AF-A0AAU8RRJ8-F1
#
_entry.id   AF-A0AAU8RRJ8-F1
#
_cell.length_a   1.000
_cell.length_b   1.000
_cell.length_c   1.000
_cell.angle_alpha   90.00
_cell.angle_beta   90.00
_cell.angle_gamma   90.00
#
_symmetry.space_group_name_H-M   'P 1'
#
loop_
_entity.id
_entity.type
_entity.pdbx_description
1 polymer ?
#
loop_
_entity_poly.entity_id
_entity_poly.type
_entity_poly.pdbx_seq_one_letter_code
_entity_poly.pdbx_strand_id
1 'polypeptide(L)'
;MKCLACTTENDPSALFCKKCGAKLIAQKNQDSIDVDKVVNLFLLIIGSGLVVSLFYFVINILEFIDVYSIRPLRMITNLVVPVVTLVAAILMPHQKAKVFLFVAFAIEIIFFIKYSIL
;
A
#
# COMPACT_ATOMS: atom_id res chain seq x y z
N MET A 1 -13.72 29.17 -22.23
CA MET A 1 -13.92 27.70 -22.31
C MET A 1 -15.21 27.38 -23.05
N LYS A 2 -15.18 26.47 -24.03
CA LYS A 2 -16.36 26.09 -24.82
C LYS A 2 -17.09 24.92 -24.16
N CYS A 3 -18.40 25.04 -23.98
CA CYS A 3 -19.22 23.97 -23.42
C CYS A 3 -19.33 22.80 -24.41
N LEU A 4 -19.07 21.57 -23.97
CA LEU A 4 -19.19 20.37 -24.81
C LEU A 4 -20.66 20.04 -25.15
N ALA A 5 -21.59 20.34 -24.25
CA ALA A 5 -23.00 19.99 -24.42
C ALA A 5 -23.76 20.92 -25.38
N CYS A 6 -23.44 22.22 -25.38
CA CYS A 6 -24.20 23.22 -26.15
C CYS A 6 -23.32 24.17 -26.96
N THR A 7 -22.01 23.94 -27.02
CA THR A 7 -21.01 24.72 -27.77
C THR A 7 -20.88 26.19 -27.39
N THR A 8 -21.55 26.63 -26.33
CA THR A 8 -21.51 28.03 -25.87
C THR A 8 -20.13 28.38 -25.30
N GLU A 9 -19.64 29.58 -25.61
CA GLU A 9 -18.46 30.14 -24.96
C GLU A 9 -18.76 30.68 -23.57
N ASN A 10 -17.99 30.21 -22.60
CA ASN A 10 -18.07 30.58 -21.20
C ASN A 10 -16.73 31.14 -20.73
N ASP A 11 -16.77 31.91 -19.64
CA ASP A 11 -15.57 32.36 -18.94
C ASP A 11 -14.67 31.16 -18.61
N PRO A 12 -13.33 31.25 -18.79
CA PRO A 12 -12.41 30.17 -18.42
C PRO A 12 -12.47 29.78 -16.94
N SER A 13 -12.96 30.63 -16.05
CA SER A 13 -13.17 30.35 -14.62
C SER A 13 -14.56 29.80 -14.28
N ALA A 14 -15.49 29.73 -15.24
CA ALA A 14 -16.86 29.29 -14.98
C ALA A 14 -16.93 27.77 -14.70
N LEU A 15 -17.52 27.40 -13.56
CA LEU A 15 -17.75 25.99 -13.17
C LEU A 15 -18.85 25.32 -14.01
N PHE A 16 -19.85 26.10 -14.42
CA PHE A 16 -21.04 25.65 -15.14
C PHE A 16 -21.31 26.54 -16.36
N CYS A 17 -21.94 25.96 -17.37
CA CYS A 17 -22.28 26.66 -18.58
C CYS A 17 -23.39 27.67 -18.30
N LYS A 18 -23.13 28.93 -18.67
CA LYS A 18 -24.08 30.04 -18.55
C LYS A 18 -25.38 29.85 -19.33
N LYS A 19 -25.40 28.96 -20.33
CA LYS A 19 -26.57 28.72 -21.19
C LYS A 19 -27.37 27.49 -20.79
N CYS A 20 -26.73 26.33 -20.66
CA CYS A 20 -27.44 25.06 -20.43
C CYS A 20 -27.23 24.49 -19.03
N GLY A 21 -26.45 25.15 -18.16
CA GLY A 21 -26.15 24.66 -16.81
C GLY A 21 -25.21 23.45 -16.77
N ALA A 22 -24.76 22.92 -17.91
CA ALA A 22 -23.83 21.78 -17.93
C ALA A 22 -22.49 22.15 -17.28
N LYS A 23 -21.95 21.25 -16.44
CA LYS A 23 -20.64 21.44 -15.79
C LYS A 23 -19.54 21.56 -16.85
N LEU A 24 -18.74 22.62 -16.77
CA LEU A 24 -17.69 22.91 -17.75
C LEU A 24 -16.38 22.21 -17.40
N ILE A 25 -16.15 21.93 -16.12
CA ILE A 25 -14.90 21.34 -15.64
C ILE A 25 -15.03 19.83 -15.70
N ALA A 26 -14.37 19.20 -16.68
CA ALA A 26 -13.85 17.85 -16.49
C ALA A 26 -12.93 17.94 -15.27
N GLN A 27 -13.26 17.23 -14.19
CA GLN A 27 -12.52 17.28 -12.93
C GLN A 27 -11.03 17.22 -13.24
N LYS A 28 -10.35 18.35 -13.05
CA LYS A 28 -8.89 18.44 -13.13
C LYS A 28 -8.38 17.48 -12.07
N ASN A 29 -7.89 16.33 -12.52
CA ASN A 29 -7.24 15.27 -11.78
C ASN A 29 -7.70 15.19 -10.33
N GLN A 30 -8.67 14.30 -10.10
CA GLN A 30 -8.67 13.51 -8.89
C GLN A 30 -7.20 13.19 -8.59
N ASP A 31 -6.77 13.47 -7.36
CA ASP A 31 -5.49 13.06 -6.79
C ASP A 31 -5.47 11.53 -6.87
N SER A 32 -5.28 11.00 -8.08
CA SER A 32 -5.13 9.59 -8.36
C SER A 32 -3.72 9.34 -7.90
N ILE A 33 -3.60 9.15 -6.58
CA ILE A 33 -2.77 8.09 -6.03
C ILE A 33 -2.70 7.06 -7.13
N ASP A 34 -1.55 6.93 -7.76
CA ASP A 34 -1.32 6.06 -8.90
C ASP A 34 -1.79 4.68 -8.43
N VAL A 35 -3.04 4.33 -8.77
CA VAL A 35 -3.79 3.31 -8.01
C VAL A 35 -3.04 2.01 -8.16
N ASP A 36 -2.46 1.81 -9.33
CA ASP A 36 -1.57 0.72 -9.67
C ASP A 36 -0.32 0.67 -8.78
N LYS A 37 0.29 1.81 -8.44
CA LYS A 37 1.43 1.85 -7.52
C LYS A 37 1.05 1.43 -6.10
N VAL A 38 -0.10 1.88 -5.62
CA VAL A 38 -0.58 1.52 -4.28
C VAL A 38 -1.04 0.06 -4.24
N VAL A 39 -1.75 -0.39 -5.26
CA VAL A 39 -2.17 -1.79 -5.42
C VAL A 39 -0.95 -2.70 -5.49
N ASN A 40 0.03 -2.40 -6.34
CA ASN A 40 1.26 -3.18 -6.45
C ASN A 40 2.03 -3.23 -5.13
N LEU A 41 2.03 -2.11 -4.38
CA LEU A 41 2.65 -2.09 -3.06
C LEU A 41 1.94 -3.03 -2.07
N PHE A 42 0.62 -2.96 -1.98
CA PHE A 42 -0.15 -3.86 -1.11
C PHE A 42 0.03 -5.32 -1.51
N LEU A 43 0.06 -5.62 -2.82
CA LEU A 43 0.32 -6.96 -3.32
C LEU A 43 1.71 -7.46 -2.93
N LEU A 44 2.73 -6.59 -2.93
CA LEU A 44 4.08 -6.93 -2.49
C LEU A 44 4.11 -7.27 -0.99
N ILE A 45 3.48 -6.45 -0.14
CA ILE A 45 3.38 -6.69 1.31
C ILE A 45 2.65 -8.02 1.58
N ILE A 46 1.46 -8.23 0.99
CA ILE A 46 0.69 -9.47 1.12
C ILE A 46 1.50 -10.67 0.61
N GLY A 47 2.14 -10.53 -0.55
CA GLY A 47 2.98 -11.56 -1.14
C GLY A 47 4.12 -11.98 -0.23
N SER A 48 4.80 -11.01 0.40
CA SER A 48 5.86 -11.29 1.38
C SER A 48 5.35 -12.06 2.60
N GLY A 49 4.18 -11.68 3.14
CA GLY A 49 3.56 -12.40 4.26
C GLY A 49 3.13 -13.82 3.90
N LEU A 50 2.63 -14.03 2.68
CA LEU A 50 2.30 -15.37 2.16
C LEU A 50 3.54 -16.24 2.01
N VAL A 51 4.65 -15.69 1.48
CA VAL A 51 5.92 -16.41 1.36
C VAL A 51 6.43 -16.87 2.73
N VAL A 52 6.37 -15.99 3.73
CA VAL A 52 6.74 -16.34 5.12
C VAL A 52 5.86 -17.47 5.67
N SER A 53 4.54 -17.38 5.44
CA SER A 53 3.58 -18.40 5.90
C SER A 53 3.81 -19.76 5.22
N LEU A 54 4.04 -19.75 3.90
CA LEU A 54 4.35 -20.95 3.13
C LEU A 54 5.69 -21.57 3.56
N PHE A 55 6.70 -20.75 3.85
CA PHE A 55 7.97 -21.24 4.36
C PHE A 55 7.82 -22.02 5.66
N TYR A 56 7.02 -21.52 6.61
CA TYR A 56 6.71 -22.28 7.84
C TYR A 56 5.91 -23.54 7.58
N PHE A 57 4.93 -23.48 6.68
CA PHE A 57 4.15 -24.65 6.30
C PHE A 57 5.06 -25.75 5.73
N VAL A 58 6.02 -25.38 4.86
CA VAL A 58 6.98 -26.30 4.26
C VAL A 58 7.93 -26.89 5.30
N ILE A 59 8.47 -26.08 6.23
CA ILE A 59 9.28 -26.60 7.35
C ILE A 59 8.49 -27.60 8.18
N ASN A 60 7.23 -27.26 8.49
CA ASN A 60 6.35 -28.12 9.27
C ASN A 60 5.98 -29.44 8.55
N ILE A 61 5.93 -29.42 7.21
CA ILE A 61 5.69 -30.62 6.38
C ILE A 61 6.95 -31.47 6.25
N LEU A 62 8.13 -30.85 6.09
CA LEU A 62 9.35 -31.54 5.70
C LEU A 62 9.99 -32.32 6.83
N GLU A 63 9.87 -31.92 8.10
CA GLU A 63 10.67 -32.60 9.11
C GLU A 63 10.19 -32.45 10.56
N PHE A 64 10.19 -33.61 11.20
CA PHE A 64 10.23 -33.98 12.62
C PHE A 64 11.36 -33.27 13.42
N ILE A 65 11.61 -31.97 13.21
CA ILE A 65 12.66 -31.22 13.92
C ILE A 65 12.06 -30.61 15.18
N ASP A 66 12.70 -30.90 16.33
CA ASP A 66 12.40 -30.30 17.62
C ASP A 66 12.14 -28.79 17.50
N VAL A 67 10.96 -28.39 17.95
CA VAL A 67 10.37 -27.03 17.94
C VAL A 67 11.34 -25.94 18.46
N TYR A 68 12.39 -26.33 19.20
CA TYR A 68 13.40 -25.43 19.75
C TYR A 68 14.47 -24.93 18.76
N SER A 69 14.79 -25.68 17.69
CA SER A 69 15.91 -25.32 16.78
C SER A 69 15.53 -24.27 15.72
N ILE A 70 14.24 -24.15 15.41
CA ILE A 70 13.72 -23.26 14.35
C ILE A 70 13.42 -21.82 14.82
N ARG A 71 13.54 -21.53 16.13
CA ARG A 71 13.30 -20.18 16.68
C ARG A 71 14.13 -19.06 16.01
N PRO A 72 15.44 -19.21 15.75
CA PRO A 72 16.21 -18.19 15.02
C PRO A 72 15.75 -18.03 13.57
N LEU A 73 15.41 -19.13 12.90
CA LEU A 73 14.90 -19.10 11.53
C LEU A 73 13.56 -18.35 11.46
N ARG A 74 12.70 -18.55 12.48
CA ARG A 74 11.41 -17.88 12.65
C ARG A 74 11.56 -16.36 12.83
N MET A 75 12.55 -15.93 13.61
CA MET A 75 12.84 -14.50 13.73
C MET A 75 13.28 -13.90 12.40
N ILE A 76 14.17 -14.58 11.68
CA ILE A 76 14.70 -14.08 10.40
C ILE A 76 13.59 -13.92 9.36
N THR A 77 12.73 -14.93 9.19
CA THR A 77 11.66 -14.87 8.19
C THR A 77 10.52 -13.93 8.58
N ASN A 78 10.20 -13.79 9.86
CA ASN A 78 9.23 -12.79 10.31
C ASN A 78 9.71 -11.34 10.13
N LEU A 79 11.02 -11.11 9.98
CA LEU A 79 11.58 -9.79 9.73
C LEU A 79 11.31 -9.30 8.28
N VAL A 80 10.95 -10.21 7.37
CA VAL A 80 10.80 -9.88 5.94
C VAL A 80 9.71 -8.85 5.71
N VAL A 81 8.52 -9.04 6.30
CA VAL A 81 7.38 -8.12 6.15
C VAL A 81 7.72 -6.69 6.64
N PRO A 82 8.21 -6.47 7.88
CA PRO A 82 8.54 -5.13 8.34
C PRO A 82 9.68 -4.47 7.56
N VAL A 83 10.68 -5.25 7.10
CA VAL A 83 11.74 -4.71 6.25
C VAL A 83 11.17 -4.22 4.91
N VAL A 84 10.31 -5.03 4.28
CA VAL A 84 9.63 -4.67 3.04
C VAL A 84 8.76 -3.41 3.22
N THR A 85 7.98 -3.34 4.29
CA THR A 85 7.13 -2.18 4.62
C THR A 85 7.98 -0.92 4.84
N LEU A 86 9.14 -1.04 5.51
CA LEU A 86 10.06 0.08 5.72
C LEU A 86 10.67 0.58 4.40
N VAL A 87 11.17 -0.32 3.56
CA VAL A 87 11.72 0.03 2.24
C VAL A 87 10.64 0.73 1.40
N ALA A 88 9.42 0.20 1.41
CA ALA A 88 8.28 0.82 0.77
C ALA A 88 7.99 2.24 1.30
N ALA A 89 8.02 2.44 2.62
CA ALA A 89 7.82 3.75 3.23
C ALA A 89 8.88 4.77 2.79
N ILE A 90 10.15 4.35 2.69
CA ILE A 90 11.26 5.21 2.26
C ILE A 90 11.09 5.62 0.79
N LEU A 91 10.73 4.68 -0.07
CA LEU A 91 10.59 4.89 -1.52
C LEU A 91 9.27 5.58 -1.92
N MET A 92 8.31 5.70 -1.00
CA MET A 92 6.99 6.26 -1.29
C MET A 92 7.07 7.79 -1.52
N PRO A 93 6.74 8.29 -2.73
CA PRO A 93 6.81 9.73 -3.02
C PRO A 93 5.64 10.50 -2.40
N HIS A 94 4.50 9.85 -2.20
CA HIS A 94 3.30 10.52 -1.71
C HIS A 94 3.29 10.61 -0.17
N GLN A 95 3.22 11.83 0.36
CA GLN A 95 3.39 12.10 1.80
C GLN A 95 2.38 11.36 2.69
N LYS A 96 1.08 11.32 2.32
CA LYS A 96 0.07 10.65 3.16
C LYS A 96 0.27 9.12 3.19
N ALA A 97 0.63 8.54 2.04
CA ALA A 97 0.87 7.10 1.93
C ALA A 97 2.16 6.71 2.67
N LYS A 98 3.19 7.57 2.59
CA LYS A 98 4.42 7.43 3.36
C LYS A 98 4.16 7.43 4.87
N VAL A 99 3.36 8.37 5.38
CA VAL A 99 2.98 8.41 6.80
C VAL A 99 2.23 7.13 7.20
N PHE A 100 1.27 6.69 6.38
CA PHE A 100 0.55 5.44 6.64
C PHE A 100 1.48 4.23 6.74
N LEU A 101 2.46 4.10 5.83
CA LEU A 101 3.42 2.99 5.85
C LEU A 101 4.35 3.03 7.08
N PHE A 102 4.75 4.21 7.56
CA PHE A 102 5.51 4.31 8.81
C PHE A 102 4.68 3.89 10.02
N VAL A 103 3.38 4.20 10.05
CA VAL A 103 2.47 3.71 11.09
C VAL A 103 2.31 2.20 11.02
N ALA A 104 2.11 1.64 9.82
CA ALA A 104 2.03 0.19 9.62
C ALA A 104 3.32 -0.53 10.07
N PHE A 105 4.48 0.00 9.66
CA PHE A 105 5.78 -0.51 10.09
C PHE A 105 5.93 -0.50 11.62
N ALA A 106 5.55 0.58 12.30
CA ALA A 106 5.62 0.64 13.76
C ALA A 106 4.75 -0.43 14.42
N ILE A 107 3.55 -0.68 13.89
CA ILE A 107 2.64 -1.74 14.35
C ILE A 107 3.26 -3.13 14.13
N GLU A 108 3.80 -3.39 12.94
CA GLU A 108 4.48 -4.65 12.60
C GLU A 108 5.67 -4.92 13.54
N ILE A 109 6.46 -3.90 13.88
CA ILE A 109 7.56 -4.01 14.85
C ILE A 109 7.05 -4.36 16.25
N ILE A 110 5.95 -3.77 16.71
CA ILE A 110 5.34 -4.12 18.00
C ILE A 110 4.93 -5.61 18.02
N PHE A 111 4.29 -6.08 16.95
CA PHE A 111 3.94 -7.49 16.81
C PHE A 111 5.19 -8.38 16.74
N PHE A 112 6.19 -8.00 15.97
CA PHE A 112 7.45 -8.73 15.84
C PHE A 112 8.15 -8.90 17.20
N ILE A 113 8.25 -7.83 17.98
CA ILE A 113 8.83 -7.86 19.33
C ILE A 113 8.03 -8.80 20.23
N LYS A 114 6.70 -8.70 20.24
CA LYS A 114 5.83 -9.59 21.02
C LYS A 114 6.04 -11.07 20.66
N TYR A 115 6.07 -11.40 19.37
CA TYR A 115 6.27 -12.77 18.88
C TYR A 115 7.70 -13.30 19.04
N SER A 116 8.68 -12.42 19.20
CA SER A 116 10.08 -12.78 19.42
C SER A 116 10.39 -13.02 20.90
N ILE A 117 9.72 -12.31 21.80
CA ILE A 117 9.91 -12.43 23.26
C ILE A 117 9.13 -13.62 23.84
N LEU A 118 7.91 -13.91 23.34
CA LEU A 118 7.15 -15.11 23.68
C LEU A 118 7.73 -16.38 23.03
#